data_AF-A0A7S0W3M2-F1
#
_entry.id   AF-A0A7S0W3M2-F1
#
_cell.length_a   1.000
_cell.length_b   1.000
_cell.length_c   1.000
_cell.angle_alpha   90.00
_cell.angle_beta   90.00
_cell.angle_gamma   90.00
#
_symmetry.space_group_name_H-M   'P 1'
#
loop_
_entity.id
_entity.type
_entity.pdbx_description
1 polymer ?
#
loop_
_entity_poly.entity_id
_entity_poly.type
_entity_poly.pdbx_seq_one_letter_code
_entity_poly.pdbx_strand_id
1 'polypeptide(L)'
;AEFVAKEKREVAELLDYILHQGTSEKAYDNGIRDHGRPEGLRLEYFASHEKAKGAGLSEAEVVAMRLYTTKAYKFMNDPLRDDERASRSEACPLSVSTYHAERGIKKLRALNAPDLTRQLSDKTVDSVPGASMARGGEGGTVSQEVTLWRGMRSVKVTDEFLEMGGTELAFMSTTTNLEVAVRYALSGQSLLFKIKARDFMVIGADIQWLSAFPAEREVLYPPLTYLRPTGKTEGITIERDGKKFKFVVVEVEPAIG
;
A
#
# COMPACT_ATOMS: atom_id res chain seq x y z
N ALA A 1 -24.37 11.93 -11.82
CA ALA A 1 -25.07 10.63 -11.93
C ALA A 1 -24.37 9.70 -12.92
N GLU A 2 -24.13 10.11 -14.17
CA GLU A 2 -23.51 9.28 -15.21
C GLU A 2 -22.06 8.85 -14.91
N PHE A 3 -21.22 9.77 -14.41
CA PHE A 3 -19.84 9.46 -14.03
C PHE A 3 -19.74 8.37 -12.95
N VAL A 4 -20.58 8.47 -11.91
CA VAL A 4 -20.66 7.48 -10.83
C VAL A 4 -21.15 6.12 -11.35
N ALA A 5 -22.13 6.12 -12.25
CA ALA A 5 -22.59 4.88 -12.90
C ALA A 5 -21.49 4.22 -13.73
N LYS A 6 -20.68 5.02 -14.45
CA LYS A 6 -19.51 4.54 -15.19
C LYS A 6 -18.46 3.93 -14.27
N GLU A 7 -18.12 4.59 -13.16
CA GLU A 7 -17.14 4.04 -12.20
C GLU A 7 -17.64 2.74 -11.55
N LYS A 8 -18.93 2.66 -11.19
CA LYS A 8 -19.53 1.42 -10.66
C LYS A 8 -19.48 0.28 -11.67
N ARG A 9 -19.76 0.57 -12.95
CA ARG A 9 -19.64 -0.41 -14.03
C ARG A 9 -18.20 -0.92 -14.18
N GLU A 10 -17.23 -0.02 -14.17
CA GLU A 10 -15.81 -0.39 -14.26
C GLU A 10 -15.38 -1.28 -13.08
N VAL A 11 -15.85 -1.00 -11.86
CA VAL A 11 -15.60 -1.85 -10.69
C VAL A 11 -16.22 -3.24 -10.85
N ALA A 12 -17.44 -3.33 -11.40
CA ALA A 12 -18.07 -4.63 -11.69
C ALA A 12 -17.30 -5.43 -12.75
N GLU A 13 -16.81 -4.77 -13.81
CA GLU A 13 -15.97 -5.40 -14.84
C GLU A 13 -14.62 -5.88 -14.26
N LEU A 14 -14.03 -5.12 -13.34
CA LEU A 14 -12.80 -5.52 -12.62
C LEU A 14 -13.04 -6.70 -11.69
N LEU A 15 -14.18 -6.76 -11.02
CA LEU A 15 -14.56 -7.90 -10.19
C LEU A 15 -14.78 -9.16 -11.04
N ASP A 16 -15.52 -9.06 -12.15
CA ASP A 16 -15.69 -10.16 -13.11
C ASP A 16 -14.34 -10.68 -13.61
N TYR A 17 -13.45 -9.76 -13.99
CA TYR A 17 -12.09 -10.11 -14.39
C TYR A 17 -11.34 -10.89 -13.29
N ILE A 18 -11.40 -10.44 -12.03
CA ILE A 18 -10.72 -11.12 -10.91
C ILE A 18 -11.28 -12.53 -10.68
N LEU A 19 -12.60 -12.71 -10.80
CA LEU A 19 -13.27 -13.96 -10.50
C LEU A 19 -13.16 -14.99 -11.63
N HIS A 20 -13.16 -14.55 -12.90
CA HIS A 20 -13.44 -15.44 -14.02
C HIS A 20 -12.38 -15.43 -15.12
N GLN A 21 -11.51 -14.42 -15.14
CA GLN A 21 -10.53 -14.25 -16.21
C GLN A 21 -9.11 -14.57 -15.71
N GLY A 22 -8.23 -14.91 -16.65
CA GLY A 22 -6.81 -15.04 -16.37
C GLY A 22 -6.12 -13.68 -16.38
N THR A 23 -4.97 -13.58 -15.69
CA THR A 23 -4.11 -12.40 -15.76
C THR A 23 -3.82 -12.01 -17.19
N SER A 24 -3.91 -10.71 -17.46
CA SER A 24 -3.69 -10.12 -18.77
C SER A 24 -3.33 -8.65 -18.60
N GLU A 25 -2.23 -8.25 -19.22
CA GLU A 25 -1.78 -6.86 -19.14
C GLU A 25 -2.79 -5.92 -19.78
N LYS A 26 -3.17 -4.87 -19.05
CA LYS A 26 -4.07 -3.83 -19.53
C LYS A 26 -3.72 -2.49 -18.92
N ALA A 27 -3.61 -1.46 -19.75
CA ALA A 27 -3.29 -0.11 -19.31
C ALA A 27 -4.51 0.58 -18.64
N TYR A 28 -4.25 1.24 -17.52
CA TYR A 28 -5.15 2.09 -16.75
C TYR A 28 -4.42 3.38 -16.34
N ASP A 29 -5.15 4.36 -15.84
CA ASP A 29 -4.58 5.66 -15.43
C ASP A 29 -3.53 5.53 -14.31
N ASN A 30 -3.65 4.54 -13.42
CA ASN A 30 -2.72 4.30 -12.32
C ASN A 30 -1.56 3.34 -12.68
N GLY A 31 -1.60 2.69 -13.84
CA GLY A 31 -0.53 1.80 -14.29
C GLY A 31 -1.02 0.68 -15.20
N ILE A 32 -0.19 -0.36 -15.35
CA ILE A 32 -0.53 -1.55 -16.12
C ILE A 32 -0.99 -2.63 -15.15
N ARG A 33 -2.24 -3.06 -15.28
CA ARG A 33 -2.78 -4.22 -14.56
C ARG A 33 -1.96 -5.46 -14.95
N ASP A 34 -1.64 -6.32 -14.00
CA ASP A 34 -0.83 -7.55 -14.16
C ASP A 34 0.58 -7.36 -14.71
N HIS A 35 1.14 -6.16 -14.66
CA HIS A 35 2.45 -5.89 -15.24
C HIS A 35 3.53 -6.90 -14.82
N GLY A 36 4.16 -7.55 -15.81
CA GLY A 36 5.21 -8.53 -15.61
C GLY A 36 4.74 -9.90 -15.09
N ARG A 37 3.43 -10.16 -15.02
CA ARG A 37 2.91 -11.50 -14.67
C ARG A 37 2.74 -12.37 -15.92
N PRO A 38 2.93 -13.70 -15.81
CA PRO A 38 2.50 -14.64 -16.84
C PRO A 38 1.02 -14.43 -17.18
N GLU A 39 0.67 -14.63 -18.45
CA GLU A 39 -0.72 -14.57 -18.90
C GLU A 39 -1.50 -15.80 -18.40
N GLY A 40 -2.79 -15.62 -18.12
CA GLY A 40 -3.70 -16.74 -17.85
C GLY A 40 -3.74 -17.25 -16.41
N LEU A 41 -3.02 -16.63 -15.45
CA LEU A 41 -3.10 -16.99 -14.03
C LEU A 41 -4.49 -16.63 -13.48
N ARG A 42 -5.18 -17.62 -12.91
CA ARG A 42 -6.55 -17.47 -12.39
C ARG A 42 -6.57 -17.26 -10.88
N LEU A 43 -7.75 -17.01 -10.32
CA LEU A 43 -7.94 -16.80 -8.88
C LEU A 43 -7.33 -17.92 -8.03
N GLU A 44 -7.40 -19.17 -8.49
CA GLU A 44 -6.85 -20.35 -7.80
C GLU A 44 -5.33 -20.24 -7.61
N TYR A 45 -4.61 -19.60 -8.56
CA TYR A 45 -3.18 -19.34 -8.41
C TYR A 45 -2.90 -18.44 -7.20
N PHE A 46 -3.66 -17.36 -7.04
CA PHE A 46 -3.50 -16.45 -5.92
C PHE A 46 -3.98 -17.08 -4.60
N ALA A 47 -5.11 -17.79 -4.61
CA ALA A 47 -5.62 -18.49 -3.43
C ALA A 47 -4.69 -19.61 -2.95
N SER A 48 -3.93 -20.22 -3.86
CA SER A 48 -3.00 -21.32 -3.54
C SER A 48 -1.56 -20.86 -3.25
N HIS A 49 -1.27 -19.56 -3.33
CA HIS A 49 0.04 -18.98 -3.06
C HIS A 49 0.51 -19.28 -1.63
N GLU A 50 1.82 -19.42 -1.41
CA GLU A 50 2.40 -19.76 -0.10
C GLU A 50 1.97 -18.78 1.00
N LYS A 51 1.99 -17.48 0.70
CA LYS A 51 1.53 -16.43 1.62
C LYS A 51 0.03 -16.54 1.95
N ALA A 52 -0.80 -16.93 0.98
CA ALA A 52 -2.23 -17.12 1.21
C ALA A 52 -2.49 -18.32 2.14
N LYS A 53 -1.84 -19.45 1.83
CA LYS A 53 -1.94 -20.67 2.63
C LYS A 53 -1.38 -20.49 4.03
N GLY A 54 -0.19 -19.89 4.16
CA GLY A 54 0.47 -19.65 5.44
C GLY A 54 -0.38 -18.76 6.36
N ALA A 55 -1.09 -17.77 5.80
CA ALA A 55 -1.92 -16.85 6.57
C ALA A 55 -3.34 -17.39 6.80
N GLY A 56 -3.68 -18.53 6.19
CA GLY A 56 -5.05 -19.06 6.22
C GLY A 56 -6.06 -18.11 5.57
N LEU A 57 -5.68 -17.49 4.45
CA LEU A 57 -6.59 -16.63 3.69
C LEU A 57 -7.71 -17.45 3.07
N SER A 58 -8.95 -16.95 3.15
CA SER A 58 -10.04 -17.45 2.33
C SER A 58 -9.95 -16.88 0.92
N GLU A 59 -10.60 -17.53 -0.04
CA GLU A 59 -10.71 -17.02 -1.41
C GLU A 59 -11.35 -15.63 -1.45
N ALA A 60 -12.38 -15.39 -0.63
CA ALA A 60 -13.02 -14.07 -0.50
C ALA A 60 -12.06 -12.97 0.00
N GLU A 61 -11.14 -13.30 0.91
CA GLU A 61 -10.11 -12.35 1.39
C GLU A 61 -9.09 -12.04 0.27
N VAL A 62 -8.70 -13.04 -0.53
CA VAL A 62 -7.83 -12.83 -1.70
C VAL A 62 -8.51 -11.97 -2.76
N VAL A 63 -9.78 -12.26 -3.10
CA VAL A 63 -10.57 -11.46 -4.05
C VAL A 63 -10.71 -10.02 -3.55
N ALA A 64 -11.05 -9.83 -2.27
CA ALA A 64 -11.26 -8.51 -1.70
C ALA A 64 -9.99 -7.65 -1.73
N MET A 65 -8.83 -8.22 -1.36
CA MET A 65 -7.56 -7.48 -1.42
C MET A 65 -7.12 -7.20 -2.87
N ARG A 66 -7.30 -8.16 -3.79
CA ARG A 66 -6.99 -7.93 -5.21
C ARG A 66 -7.90 -6.85 -5.81
N LEU A 67 -9.19 -6.87 -5.47
CA LEU A 67 -10.16 -5.85 -5.88
C LEU A 67 -9.80 -4.49 -5.29
N TYR A 68 -9.36 -4.42 -4.03
CA TYR A 68 -8.93 -3.19 -3.39
C TYR A 68 -7.83 -2.48 -4.19
N THR A 69 -6.87 -3.21 -4.77
CA THR A 69 -5.80 -2.59 -5.59
C THR A 69 -6.27 -1.97 -6.91
N THR A 70 -7.55 -2.10 -7.25
CA THR A 70 -8.15 -1.52 -8.46
C THR A 70 -8.89 -0.22 -8.12
N LYS A 71 -9.62 0.35 -9.09
CA LYS A 71 -10.48 1.53 -8.87
C LYS A 71 -11.52 1.36 -7.74
N ALA A 72 -11.78 0.12 -7.33
CA ALA A 72 -12.67 -0.18 -6.21
C ALA A 72 -12.18 0.39 -4.86
N TYR A 73 -10.90 0.74 -4.69
CA TYR A 73 -10.40 1.32 -3.43
C TYR A 73 -11.21 2.55 -2.99
N LYS A 74 -11.68 3.38 -3.94
CA LYS A 74 -12.48 4.58 -3.64
C LYS A 74 -13.77 4.20 -2.92
N PHE A 75 -14.47 3.19 -3.43
CA PHE A 75 -15.73 2.69 -2.88
C PHE A 75 -15.55 1.95 -1.55
N MET A 76 -14.33 1.56 -1.19
CA MET A 76 -14.00 0.98 0.11
C MET A 76 -13.53 2.06 1.10
N ASN A 77 -12.66 2.98 0.67
CA ASN A 77 -12.02 3.97 1.53
C ASN A 77 -12.86 5.22 1.78
N ASP A 78 -13.52 5.77 0.76
CA ASP A 78 -14.26 7.02 0.91
C ASP A 78 -15.39 6.89 1.95
N PRO A 79 -16.17 5.79 2.00
CA PRO A 79 -17.17 5.58 3.05
C PRO A 79 -16.60 5.42 4.47
N LEU A 80 -15.31 5.09 4.61
CA LEU A 80 -14.63 5.00 5.90
C LEU A 80 -14.08 6.35 6.38
N ARG A 81 -13.91 7.31 5.46
CA ARG A 81 -13.46 8.69 5.76
C ARG A 81 -14.62 9.67 5.98
N ASP A 82 -15.83 9.24 5.69
CA ASP A 82 -17.05 10.06 5.74
C ASP A 82 -17.81 9.80 7.04
N ASP A 83 -17.48 10.58 8.07
CA ASP A 83 -18.10 10.49 9.39
C ASP A 83 -19.59 10.89 9.40
N GLU A 84 -20.04 11.64 8.39
CA GLU A 84 -21.44 12.05 8.24
C GLU A 84 -22.29 11.00 7.51
N ARG A 85 -21.68 9.97 6.91
CA ARG A 85 -22.41 8.93 6.16
C ARG A 85 -23.51 8.26 6.99
N ALA A 86 -23.23 8.00 8.26
CA ALA A 86 -24.18 7.37 9.18
C ALA A 86 -25.41 8.26 9.42
N SER A 87 -25.22 9.58 9.58
CA SER A 87 -26.34 10.52 9.78
C SER A 87 -27.21 10.63 8.52
N ARG A 88 -26.63 10.45 7.34
CA ARG A 88 -27.34 10.39 6.05
C ARG A 88 -27.96 9.03 5.72
N SER A 89 -27.84 8.03 6.62
CA SER A 89 -28.35 6.66 6.40
C SER A 89 -27.84 6.00 5.11
N GLU A 90 -26.63 6.35 4.67
CA GLU A 90 -26.08 5.91 3.39
C GLU A 90 -25.25 4.63 3.59
N ALA A 91 -25.59 3.55 2.87
CA ALA A 91 -24.91 2.27 3.01
C ALA A 91 -23.48 2.30 2.45
N CYS A 92 -22.56 1.58 3.07
CA CYS A 92 -21.21 1.37 2.52
C CYS A 92 -21.32 0.47 1.27
N PRO A 93 -20.95 0.94 0.05
CA PRO A 93 -21.23 0.21 -1.19
C PRO A 93 -20.59 -1.17 -1.29
N LEU A 94 -19.39 -1.34 -0.72
CA LEU A 94 -18.60 -2.58 -0.77
C LEU A 94 -18.32 -3.14 0.63
N SER A 95 -19.27 -3.03 1.56
CA SER A 95 -19.09 -3.41 2.97
C SER A 95 -18.51 -4.82 3.18
N VAL A 96 -18.97 -5.81 2.42
CA VAL A 96 -18.49 -7.20 2.48
C VAL A 96 -17.04 -7.30 1.99
N SER A 97 -16.71 -6.66 0.87
CA SER A 97 -15.33 -6.64 0.35
C SER A 97 -14.40 -5.87 1.30
N THR A 98 -14.83 -4.74 1.85
CA THR A 98 -14.11 -3.98 2.87
C THR A 98 -13.81 -4.86 4.09
N TYR A 99 -14.80 -5.59 4.60
CA TYR A 99 -14.63 -6.52 5.72
C TYR A 99 -13.62 -7.63 5.42
N HIS A 100 -13.70 -8.26 4.24
CA HIS A 100 -12.76 -9.31 3.85
C HIS A 100 -11.34 -8.79 3.59
N ALA A 101 -11.19 -7.59 3.02
CA ALA A 101 -9.88 -6.98 2.83
C ALA A 101 -9.20 -6.70 4.18
N GLU A 102 -9.93 -6.16 5.15
CA GLU A 102 -9.44 -5.89 6.51
C GLU A 102 -8.96 -7.17 7.20
N ARG A 103 -9.77 -8.23 7.15
CA ARG A 103 -9.39 -9.54 7.71
C ARG A 103 -8.16 -10.12 7.02
N GLY A 104 -8.11 -10.06 5.69
CA GLY A 104 -6.98 -10.58 4.91
C GLY A 104 -5.67 -9.88 5.26
N ILE A 105 -5.69 -8.55 5.39
CA ILE A 105 -4.50 -7.75 5.76
C ILE A 105 -4.04 -8.11 7.16
N LYS A 106 -4.95 -8.23 8.14
CA LYS A 106 -4.59 -8.63 9.52
C LYS A 106 -3.94 -10.01 9.57
N LYS A 107 -4.46 -10.97 8.80
CA LYS A 107 -3.87 -12.32 8.67
C LYS A 107 -2.49 -12.28 8.02
N LEU A 108 -2.31 -11.54 6.92
CA LEU A 108 -1.03 -11.43 6.24
C LEU A 108 0.04 -10.75 7.09
N ARG A 109 -0.33 -9.74 7.90
CA ARG A 109 0.61 -9.09 8.81
C ARG A 109 1.20 -10.04 9.84
N ALA A 110 0.45 -11.04 10.30
CA ALA A 110 0.97 -12.06 11.20
C ALA A 110 2.09 -12.91 10.57
N LEU A 111 2.17 -12.99 9.23
CA LEU A 111 3.24 -13.68 8.52
C LEU A 111 4.47 -12.82 8.19
N ASN A 112 4.34 -11.49 8.17
CA ASN A 112 5.39 -10.59 7.67
C ASN A 112 6.64 -10.50 8.56
N ALA A 113 6.77 -11.37 9.58
CA ALA A 113 7.86 -11.32 10.54
C ALA A 113 9.29 -11.40 9.94
N PRO A 114 9.55 -12.08 8.81
CA PRO A 114 10.92 -12.17 8.27
C PRO A 114 11.13 -11.76 6.78
N ASP A 115 10.11 -11.72 5.92
CA ASP A 115 10.32 -11.73 4.45
C ASP A 115 10.64 -10.36 3.81
N LEU A 116 9.99 -9.28 4.27
CA LEU A 116 10.20 -7.96 3.64
C LEU A 116 11.59 -7.38 3.96
N THR A 117 12.06 -7.62 5.19
CA THR A 117 13.41 -7.34 5.65
C THR A 117 14.45 -8.06 4.78
N ARG A 118 14.24 -9.35 4.50
CA ARG A 118 15.17 -10.14 3.66
C ARG A 118 15.24 -9.64 2.22
N GLN A 119 14.10 -9.35 1.58
CA GLN A 119 14.05 -8.86 0.19
C GLN A 119 14.68 -7.48 -0.01
N LEU A 120 14.70 -6.63 1.02
CA LEU A 120 15.39 -5.33 0.99
C LEU A 120 16.90 -5.47 1.25
N SER A 121 17.31 -6.45 2.07
CA SER A 121 18.72 -6.76 2.32
C SER A 121 19.45 -7.34 1.10
N ASP A 122 18.79 -8.16 0.29
CA ASP A 122 19.40 -8.79 -0.89
C ASP A 122 19.66 -7.80 -2.05
N LYS A 123 19.14 -6.56 -1.95
CA LYS A 123 19.35 -5.50 -2.97
C LYS A 123 20.46 -4.51 -2.65
N THR A 124 21.11 -4.60 -1.49
CA THR A 124 22.19 -3.67 -1.09
C THR A 124 23.61 -4.24 -1.28
N VAL A 125 23.75 -5.43 -1.87
CA VAL A 125 25.07 -6.01 -2.16
C VAL A 125 25.30 -6.00 -3.67
N ASP A 126 25.60 -4.81 -4.21
CA ASP A 126 26.53 -4.68 -5.32
C ASP A 126 27.10 -3.25 -5.33
N SER A 127 28.43 -3.18 -5.34
CA SER A 127 29.30 -2.00 -5.54
C SER A 127 29.67 -1.10 -4.33
N VAL A 128 30.44 -1.64 -3.37
CA VAL A 128 31.64 -0.94 -2.86
C VAL A 128 32.77 -1.96 -2.67
N PRO A 129 33.85 -1.94 -3.48
CA PRO A 129 35.02 -2.78 -3.25
C PRO A 129 35.90 -2.15 -2.17
N GLY A 130 36.11 -2.88 -1.06
CA GLY A 130 37.17 -2.58 -0.10
C GLY A 130 36.71 -2.40 1.34
N ALA A 131 36.35 -3.50 2.02
CA ALA A 131 36.48 -3.57 3.47
C ALA A 131 36.77 -5.01 3.88
N SER A 132 37.96 -5.19 4.45
CA SER A 132 38.51 -6.45 4.94
C SER A 132 37.67 -7.05 6.07
N MET A 133 37.58 -8.37 6.05
CA MET A 133 37.02 -9.28 7.04
C MET A 133 37.52 -8.99 8.46
N ALA A 134 36.60 -8.85 9.41
CA ALA A 134 36.82 -9.17 10.81
C ALA A 134 35.69 -10.09 11.28
N ARG A 135 36.07 -11.31 11.68
CA ARG A 135 35.18 -12.32 12.29
C ARG A 135 35.04 -12.05 13.79
N GLY A 136 33.81 -12.08 14.30
CA GLY A 136 33.52 -12.40 15.71
C GLY A 136 32.40 -11.58 16.35
N GLY A 137 31.38 -12.25 16.90
CA GLY A 137 30.58 -11.74 18.02
C GLY A 137 29.06 -11.58 17.81
N GLU A 138 28.30 -12.53 18.35
CA GLU A 138 26.98 -12.38 19.01
C GLU A 138 25.79 -11.74 18.24
N GLY A 139 24.98 -12.60 17.62
CA GLY A 139 23.55 -12.81 17.94
C GLY A 139 22.55 -11.65 18.06
N GLY A 140 22.87 -10.43 17.63
CA GLY A 140 21.89 -9.34 17.53
C GLY A 140 21.07 -9.48 16.25
N THR A 141 19.78 -9.81 16.36
CA THR A 141 18.84 -9.65 15.24
C THR A 141 18.76 -8.16 14.91
N VAL A 142 19.49 -7.73 13.89
CA VAL A 142 19.39 -6.36 13.35
C VAL A 142 17.95 -6.21 12.84
N SER A 143 17.09 -5.50 13.57
CA SER A 143 15.78 -5.14 13.04
C SER A 143 16.04 -4.17 11.88
N GLN A 144 15.88 -4.65 10.65
CA GLN A 144 16.06 -3.78 9.50
C GLN A 144 14.80 -2.94 9.34
N GLU A 145 14.95 -1.67 9.66
CA GLU A 145 13.97 -0.63 9.42
C GLU A 145 13.60 -0.57 7.93
N VAL A 146 12.31 -0.65 7.62
CA VAL A 146 11.80 -0.52 6.26
C VAL A 146 11.26 0.89 6.05
N THR A 147 11.67 1.52 4.95
CA THR A 147 11.11 2.81 4.52
C THR A 147 10.03 2.58 3.47
N LEU A 148 8.83 3.07 3.77
CA LEU A 148 7.69 3.08 2.86
C LEU A 148 7.30 4.53 2.54
N TRP A 149 6.65 4.73 1.40
CA TRP A 149 6.26 6.04 0.92
C TRP A 149 4.76 6.09 0.68
N ARG A 150 4.15 7.25 0.96
CA ARG A 150 2.77 7.55 0.58
C ARG A 150 2.67 8.98 0.08
N GLY A 151 2.08 9.14 -1.10
CA GLY A 151 1.83 10.44 -1.68
C GLY A 151 0.44 10.95 -1.38
N MET A 152 0.34 12.21 -0.94
CA MET A 152 -0.93 12.88 -0.67
C MET A 152 -1.12 14.03 -1.66
N ARG A 153 -2.18 13.94 -2.46
CA ARG A 153 -2.55 14.98 -3.44
C ARG A 153 -3.31 16.10 -2.77
N SER A 154 -2.94 17.35 -3.05
CA SER A 154 -3.66 18.55 -2.59
C SER A 154 -3.83 18.64 -1.07
N VAL A 155 -2.92 18.04 -0.30
CA VAL A 155 -2.90 18.08 1.16
C VAL A 155 -1.70 18.89 1.62
N LYS A 156 -1.93 19.76 2.60
CA LYS A 156 -0.87 20.38 3.41
C LYS A 156 -0.79 19.65 4.74
N VAL A 157 0.43 19.48 5.23
CA VAL A 157 0.62 19.11 6.63
C VAL A 157 0.18 20.28 7.52
N THR A 158 -0.50 19.98 8.62
CA THR A 158 -0.91 20.94 9.64
C THR A 158 0.03 20.88 10.83
N ASP A 159 0.15 21.98 11.59
CA ASP A 159 0.93 21.99 12.84
C ASP A 159 0.34 20.98 13.84
N GLU A 160 -1.00 20.87 13.88
CA GLU A 160 -1.71 19.87 14.68
C GLU A 160 -1.26 18.44 14.36
N PHE A 161 -1.13 18.09 13.07
CA PHE A 161 -0.61 16.78 12.68
C PHE A 161 0.85 16.63 13.10
N LEU A 162 1.69 17.66 12.96
CA LEU A 162 3.10 17.60 13.34
C LEU A 162 3.31 17.43 14.85
N GLU A 163 2.39 17.94 15.67
CA GLU A 163 2.43 17.83 17.13
C GLU A 163 1.79 16.53 17.65
N MET A 164 0.62 16.17 17.13
CA MET A 164 -0.23 15.10 17.68
C MET A 164 -0.38 13.88 16.76
N GLY A 165 0.14 13.92 15.54
CA GLY A 165 -0.08 12.89 14.53
C GLY A 165 -1.53 12.82 14.05
N GLY A 166 -1.90 11.68 13.47
CA GLY A 166 -3.25 11.48 12.96
C GLY A 166 -3.54 10.04 12.59
N THR A 167 -4.83 9.70 12.57
CA THR A 167 -5.31 8.36 12.23
C THR A 167 -5.91 8.36 10.83
N GLU A 168 -5.44 7.46 9.96
CA GLU A 168 -6.14 7.17 8.70
C GLU A 168 -7.31 6.22 9.01
N LEU A 169 -8.54 6.72 8.82
CA LEU A 169 -9.76 5.95 9.09
C LEU A 169 -9.98 4.81 8.09
N ALA A 170 -9.42 4.93 6.89
CA ALA A 170 -9.53 3.93 5.83
C ALA A 170 -8.27 3.06 5.69
N PHE A 171 -8.24 2.17 4.72
CA PHE A 171 -7.00 1.47 4.40
C PHE A 171 -5.92 2.47 3.95
N MET A 172 -4.70 2.30 4.44
CA MET A 172 -3.58 3.16 4.10
C MET A 172 -2.62 2.44 3.16
N SER A 173 -2.79 2.68 1.86
CA SER A 173 -1.85 2.23 0.82
C SER A 173 -0.52 2.97 0.94
N THR A 174 0.57 2.20 0.99
CA THR A 174 1.95 2.69 0.95
C THR A 174 2.74 1.88 -0.08
N THR A 175 3.92 2.35 -0.46
CA THR A 175 4.75 1.68 -1.47
C THR A 175 6.22 1.72 -1.08
N THR A 176 6.98 0.69 -1.45
CA THR A 176 8.45 0.73 -1.35
C THR A 176 9.09 1.54 -2.50
N ASN A 177 8.31 2.00 -3.49
CA ASN A 177 8.79 2.74 -4.64
C ASN A 177 8.42 4.23 -4.55
N LEU A 178 9.41 5.09 -4.30
CA LEU A 178 9.20 6.54 -4.20
C LEU A 178 8.53 7.14 -5.45
N GLU A 179 8.85 6.66 -6.65
CA GLU A 179 8.25 7.18 -7.89
C GLU A 179 6.74 6.91 -7.99
N VAL A 180 6.28 5.84 -7.36
CA VAL A 180 4.84 5.54 -7.27
C VAL A 180 4.19 6.55 -6.33
N ALA A 181 4.74 6.77 -5.13
CA ALA A 181 4.21 7.77 -4.20
C ALA A 181 4.19 9.19 -4.81
N VAL A 182 5.25 9.57 -5.53
CA VAL A 182 5.33 10.84 -6.25
C VAL A 182 4.18 10.99 -7.24
N ARG A 183 3.88 9.98 -8.07
CA ARG A 183 2.73 10.00 -9.01
C ARG A 183 1.42 10.32 -8.32
N TYR A 184 1.18 9.72 -7.15
CA TYR A 184 -0.03 9.98 -6.37
C TYR A 184 -0.07 11.39 -5.78
N ALA A 185 1.08 11.95 -5.40
CA ALA A 185 1.20 13.29 -4.83
C ALA A 185 1.23 14.44 -5.85
N LEU A 186 1.39 14.18 -7.15
CA LEU A 186 1.52 15.24 -8.17
C LEU A 186 0.29 16.19 -8.18
N SER A 187 0.48 17.40 -7.64
CA SER A 187 -0.50 18.51 -7.61
C SER A 187 0.22 19.83 -7.31
N GLY A 188 -0.53 20.95 -7.24
CA GLY A 188 0.05 22.26 -6.89
C GLY A 188 0.60 22.34 -5.46
N GLN A 189 0.16 21.43 -4.58
CA GLN A 189 0.70 21.19 -3.24
C GLN A 189 0.88 19.69 -3.10
N SER A 190 2.07 19.24 -2.69
CA SER A 190 2.42 17.82 -2.71
C SER A 190 3.13 17.44 -1.42
N LEU A 191 2.51 16.56 -0.65
CA LEU A 191 3.03 15.99 0.59
C LEU A 191 3.42 14.53 0.33
N LEU A 192 4.58 14.13 0.84
CA LEU A 192 5.01 12.75 0.92
C LEU A 192 5.15 12.36 2.39
N PHE A 193 4.52 11.27 2.79
CA PHE A 193 4.89 10.61 4.02
C PHE A 193 6.02 9.64 3.74
N LYS A 194 7.07 9.73 4.56
CA LYS A 194 8.16 8.75 4.65
C LYS A 194 7.91 7.93 5.91
N ILE A 195 7.33 6.76 5.75
CA ILE A 195 6.92 5.89 6.86
C ILE A 195 8.11 5.01 7.25
N LYS A 196 8.55 5.10 8.51
CA LYS A 196 9.64 4.30 9.09
C LYS A 196 9.03 3.16 9.90
N ALA A 197 8.91 1.98 9.29
CA ALA A 197 8.51 0.77 9.99
C ALA A 197 9.75 0.13 10.62
N ARG A 198 9.92 0.31 11.94
CA ARG A 198 11.13 -0.09 12.68
C ARG A 198 11.30 -1.60 12.86
N ASP A 199 10.19 -2.33 12.80
CA ASP A 199 10.15 -3.79 12.86
C ASP A 199 8.95 -4.34 12.07
N PHE A 200 8.89 -5.66 12.00
CA PHE A 200 7.84 -6.38 11.28
C PHE A 200 6.47 -6.32 11.96
N MET A 201 6.38 -6.00 13.25
CA MET A 201 5.10 -5.93 13.96
C MET A 201 4.33 -4.68 13.52
N VAL A 202 5.06 -3.60 13.24
CA VAL A 202 4.50 -2.31 12.82
C VAL A 202 4.42 -2.11 11.30
N ILE A 203 4.78 -3.11 10.49
CA ILE A 203 4.68 -3.01 9.02
C ILE A 203 3.31 -3.46 8.51
N GLY A 204 2.86 -2.86 7.41
CA GLY A 204 1.67 -3.28 6.67
C GLY A 204 1.83 -4.63 5.96
N ALA A 205 0.77 -5.11 5.35
CA ALA A 205 0.78 -6.33 4.54
C ALA A 205 1.38 -6.07 3.15
N ASP A 206 2.49 -6.74 2.80
CA ASP A 206 2.91 -6.83 1.39
C ASP A 206 1.89 -7.63 0.59
N ILE A 207 1.23 -6.94 -0.33
CA ILE A 207 0.21 -7.49 -1.21
C ILE A 207 0.63 -7.48 -2.67
N GLN A 208 1.92 -7.20 -2.97
CA GLN A 208 2.42 -7.18 -4.35
C GLN A 208 2.07 -8.48 -5.10
N TRP A 209 2.20 -9.62 -4.43
CA TRP A 209 1.98 -10.94 -5.01
C TRP A 209 0.53 -11.20 -5.45
N LEU A 210 -0.47 -10.59 -4.79
CA LEU A 210 -1.90 -10.72 -5.14
C LEU A 210 -2.48 -9.50 -5.86
N SER A 211 -1.79 -8.36 -5.84
CA SER A 211 -2.26 -7.10 -6.41
C SER A 211 -2.54 -7.23 -7.90
N ALA A 212 -3.61 -6.57 -8.35
CA ALA A 212 -3.89 -6.36 -9.77
C ALA A 212 -2.88 -5.41 -10.41
N PHE A 213 -2.18 -4.58 -9.63
CA PHE A 213 -1.12 -3.66 -10.08
C PHE A 213 0.20 -3.95 -9.36
N PRO A 214 0.87 -5.09 -9.64
CA PRO A 214 2.07 -5.51 -8.91
C PRO A 214 3.25 -4.54 -9.02
N ALA A 215 3.29 -3.69 -10.05
CA ALA A 215 4.32 -2.67 -10.22
C ALA A 215 4.26 -1.57 -9.14
N GLU A 216 3.11 -1.38 -8.47
CA GLU A 216 2.95 -0.40 -7.40
C GLU A 216 3.68 -0.79 -6.11
N ARG A 217 4.11 -2.06 -5.97
CA ARG A 217 4.81 -2.60 -4.78
C ARG A 217 4.12 -2.18 -3.48
N GLU A 218 2.80 -2.40 -3.45
CA GLU A 218 1.94 -1.92 -2.39
C GLU A 218 2.15 -2.70 -1.09
N VAL A 219 2.36 -1.95 -0.01
CA VAL A 219 2.32 -2.41 1.38
C VAL A 219 1.13 -1.74 2.05
N LEU A 220 0.13 -2.54 2.42
CA LEU A 220 -1.18 -2.06 2.81
C LEU A 220 -1.39 -2.16 4.32
N TYR A 221 -1.72 -1.05 4.95
CA TYR A 221 -2.09 -1.01 6.36
C TYR A 221 -3.61 -1.10 6.52
N PRO A 222 -4.08 -1.74 7.62
CA PRO A 222 -5.51 -1.80 7.90
C PRO A 222 -6.09 -0.42 8.25
N PRO A 223 -7.42 -0.27 8.26
CA PRO A 223 -8.10 0.91 8.77
C PRO A 223 -7.68 1.24 10.21
N LEU A 224 -7.80 2.52 10.58
CA LEU A 224 -7.43 3.04 11.90
C LEU A 224 -5.93 2.98 12.21
N THR A 225 -5.08 3.04 11.18
CA THR A 225 -3.64 3.14 11.39
C THR A 225 -3.27 4.56 11.81
N TYR A 226 -2.63 4.69 12.97
CA TYR A 226 -2.14 5.98 13.46
C TYR A 226 -0.73 6.25 12.94
N LEU A 227 -0.47 7.48 12.52
CA LEU A 227 0.84 7.97 12.10
C LEU A 227 1.34 9.01 13.10
N ARG A 228 2.49 8.71 13.71
CA ARG A 228 3.20 9.62 14.61
C ARG A 228 4.32 10.33 13.86
N PRO A 229 4.34 11.68 13.78
CA PRO A 229 5.48 12.41 13.27
C PRO A 229 6.72 12.16 14.12
N THR A 230 7.87 12.08 13.47
CA THR A 230 9.17 11.96 14.14
C THR A 230 9.80 13.31 14.47
N GLY A 231 9.17 14.41 14.03
CA GLY A 231 9.73 15.76 14.05
C GLY A 231 10.65 16.09 12.87
N LYS A 232 10.95 15.11 11.98
CA LYS A 232 11.76 15.37 10.78
C LYS A 232 10.87 15.71 9.58
N THR A 233 11.16 16.87 9.00
CA THR A 233 10.54 17.36 7.77
C THR A 233 11.64 17.84 6.83
N GLU A 234 11.52 17.49 5.54
CA GLU A 234 12.47 17.90 4.52
C GLU A 234 11.74 18.38 3.25
N GLY A 235 12.34 19.34 2.54
CA GLY A 235 11.87 19.76 1.23
C GLY A 235 12.67 19.05 0.16
N ILE A 236 12.00 18.30 -0.73
CA ILE A 236 12.66 17.67 -1.88
C ILE A 236 12.15 18.25 -3.19
N THR A 237 13.00 18.26 -4.21
CA THR A 237 12.62 18.63 -5.58
C THR A 237 12.89 17.44 -6.49
N ILE A 238 11.87 17.03 -7.23
CA ILE A 238 11.97 15.92 -8.19
C ILE A 238 11.74 16.49 -9.58
N GLU A 239 12.64 16.16 -10.51
CA GLU A 239 12.52 16.53 -11.91
C GLU A 239 11.88 15.39 -12.71
N ARG A 240 10.84 15.70 -13.48
CA ARG A 240 10.15 14.76 -14.34
C ARG A 240 9.64 15.46 -15.58
N ASP A 241 9.93 14.88 -16.75
CA ASP A 241 9.55 15.44 -18.06
C ASP A 241 10.01 16.91 -18.22
N GLY A 242 11.21 17.23 -17.71
CA GLY A 242 11.79 18.58 -17.72
C GLY A 242 11.11 19.58 -16.76
N LYS A 243 10.19 19.14 -15.91
CA LYS A 243 9.50 19.96 -14.90
C LYS A 243 9.96 19.60 -13.50
N LYS A 244 10.16 20.62 -12.66
CA LYS A 244 10.54 20.46 -11.25
C LYS A 244 9.30 20.52 -10.37
N PHE A 245 9.11 19.48 -9.56
CA PHE A 245 8.03 19.36 -8.59
C PHE A 245 8.62 19.42 -7.18
N LYS A 246 8.06 20.28 -6.34
CA LYS A 246 8.49 20.44 -4.94
C LYS A 246 7.56 19.63 -4.04
N PHE A 247 8.15 18.86 -3.13
CA PHE A 247 7.42 18.09 -2.14
C PHE A 247 7.89 18.46 -0.75
N VAL A 248 6.94 18.51 0.19
CA VAL A 248 7.25 18.43 1.61
C VAL A 248 7.23 16.96 1.98
N VAL A 249 8.29 16.46 2.59
CA VAL A 249 8.36 15.11 3.12
C VAL A 249 8.28 15.20 4.63
N VAL A 250 7.36 14.44 5.22
CA VAL A 250 7.21 14.33 6.67
C VAL A 250 7.53 12.88 7.05
N GLU A 251 8.53 12.68 7.89
CA GLU A 251 8.89 11.36 8.39
C GLU A 251 7.98 10.98 9.55
N VAL A 252 7.31 9.84 9.41
CA VAL A 252 6.29 9.35 10.35
C VAL A 252 6.55 7.89 10.72
N GLU A 253 6.02 7.48 11.86
CA GLU A 253 6.03 6.10 12.34
C GLU A 253 4.60 5.58 12.46
N PRO A 254 4.31 4.39 11.95
CA PRO A 254 3.00 3.79 12.15
C PRO A 254 2.91 3.24 13.57
N ALA A 255 1.83 3.56 14.26
CA ALA A 255 1.37 2.78 15.41
C ALA A 255 0.14 2.00 14.97
N ILE A 256 0.22 0.68 15.10
CA ILE A 256 -0.88 -0.21 14.75
C ILE A 256 -1.38 -0.84 16.05
N GLY A 257 -2.68 -0.69 16.31
CA GLY A 257 -3.37 -1.38 17.40
C GLY A 257 -3.64 -2.85 17.10
#